data_AF-A0A252DEP7-F1
#
_entry.id   AF-A0A252DEP7-F1
#
_cell.length_a   1.000
_cell.length_b   1.000
_cell.length_c   1.000
_cell.angle_alpha   90.00
_cell.angle_beta   90.00
_cell.angle_gamma   90.00
#
_symmetry.space_group_name_H-M   'P 1'
#
loop_
_entity.id
_entity.type
_entity.pdbx_description
1 polymer ?
#
loop_
_entity_poly.entity_id
_entity_poly.type
_entity_poly.pdbx_seq_one_letter_code
_entity_poly.pdbx_strand_id
1 'polypeptide(L)' 'MFSSTFSDGVESWLVPSNLVAASDYQIRVSSTSNTNVGDFGNNYFSVTTPFVTVTNPNGGESFQAGSTYNITWNDN' A
#
# COMPACT_ATOMS: atom_id res chain seq x y z
N MET A 1 15.31 -1.93 -4.07
CA MET A 1 15.54 -3.36 -4.31
C MET A 1 16.48 -3.88 -3.24
N PHE A 2 16.25 -5.10 -2.74
CA PHE A 2 17.20 -5.77 -1.86
C PHE A 2 18.41 -6.23 -2.67
N SER A 3 19.62 -6.08 -2.13
CA SER A 3 20.84 -6.57 -2.78
C SER A 3 21.01 -8.08 -2.59
N SER A 4 20.68 -8.59 -1.39
CA SER A 4 20.63 -10.01 -1.05
C SER A 4 20.06 -10.19 0.36
N THR A 5 19.48 -11.36 0.64
CA THR A 5 19.12 -11.78 2.01
C THR A 5 19.52 -13.23 2.23
N PHE A 6 19.51 -13.70 3.48
CA PHE A 6 19.78 -15.10 3.80
C PHE A 6 18.66 -15.99 3.26
N SER A 7 19.00 -17.24 2.93
CA SER A 7 18.01 -18.24 2.53
C SER A 7 17.39 -18.92 3.77
N ASP A 8 16.88 -18.13 4.70
CA ASP A 8 16.22 -18.58 5.93
C ASP A 8 14.69 -18.62 5.82
N GLY A 9 14.16 -18.25 4.64
CA GLY A 9 12.75 -18.34 4.30
C GLY A 9 11.93 -17.09 4.63
N VAL A 10 12.55 -15.99 5.07
CA VAL A 10 11.84 -14.76 5.41
C VAL A 10 12.61 -13.51 4.98
N GLU A 11 11.89 -12.46 4.60
CA GLU A 11 12.47 -11.13 4.37
C GLU A 11 11.42 -10.06 4.67
N SER A 12 11.82 -9.02 5.40
CA SER A 12 10.94 -7.90 5.73
C SER A 12 10.89 -6.91 4.56
N TRP A 13 9.77 -6.90 3.83
CA TRP A 13 9.57 -5.97 2.73
C TRP A 13 8.82 -4.70 3.14
N LEU A 14 9.50 -3.55 3.03
CA LEU A 14 8.85 -2.24 3.07
C LEU A 14 8.31 -1.89 1.68
N VAL A 15 7.00 -1.76 1.55
CA VAL A 15 6.33 -1.32 0.32
C VAL A 15 6.72 0.15 0.04
N PRO A 16 7.38 0.47 -1.10
CA PRO A 16 7.79 1.84 -1.40
C PRO A 16 6.58 2.77 -1.56
N SER A 17 6.65 3.97 -0.97
CA SER A 17 5.57 4.96 -1.01
C SER A 17 5.37 5.63 -2.37
N ASN A 18 6.30 5.42 -3.30
CA ASN A 18 6.28 5.96 -4.65
C ASN A 18 5.77 4.97 -5.71
N LEU A 19 5.21 3.83 -5.29
CA LEU A 19 4.53 2.92 -6.20
C LEU A 19 3.20 3.54 -6.67
N VAL A 20 2.90 3.34 -7.94
CA VAL A 20 1.61 3.72 -8.52
C VAL A 20 0.55 2.74 -8.03
N ALA A 21 -0.66 3.23 -7.73
CA ALA A 21 -1.74 2.33 -7.37
C ALA A 21 -2.07 1.39 -8.54
N ALA A 22 -1.92 0.08 -8.34
CA ALA A 22 -2.21 -0.94 -9.34
C ALA A 22 -2.46 -2.31 -8.69
N SER A 23 -3.04 -3.25 -9.45
CA SER A 23 -3.45 -4.58 -8.99
C SER A 23 -2.67 -5.74 -9.60
N ASP A 24 -1.59 -5.43 -10.32
CA ASP A 24 -0.81 -6.36 -11.14
C ASP A 24 0.64 -6.50 -10.63
N TYR A 25 0.88 -6.17 -9.37
CA TYR A 25 2.19 -6.37 -8.75
C TYR A 25 2.46 -7.85 -8.44
N GLN A 26 3.72 -8.27 -8.59
CA GLN A 26 4.24 -9.57 -8.17
C GLN A 26 5.60 -9.43 -7.50
N ILE A 27 5.89 -10.34 -6.57
CA ILE A 27 7.21 -10.48 -5.94
C ILE A 27 7.98 -11.54 -6.73
N ARG A 28 9.27 -11.29 -6.94
CA ARG A 28 10.21 -12.28 -7.47
C ARG A 28 11.33 -12.49 -6.46
N VAL A 29 11.65 -13.74 -6.19
CA VAL A 29 12.84 -14.14 -5.41
C VAL A 29 13.79 -14.86 -6.35
N SER A 30 15.07 -14.49 -6.36
CA SER A 30 16.09 -15.12 -7.19
C SER A 30 17.37 -15.35 -6.41
N SER A 31 18.06 -16.45 -6.69
CA SER A 31 19.36 -16.74 -6.12
C SER A 31 20.42 -15.77 -6.65
N THR A 32 21.30 -15.31 -5.76
CA THR A 32 22.46 -14.47 -6.11
C THR A 32 23.62 -15.28 -6.70
N SER A 33 23.66 -16.60 -6.48
CA SER A 33 24.73 -17.48 -6.95
C SER A 33 24.37 -18.27 -8.22
N ASN A 34 23.08 -18.48 -8.49
CA ASN A 34 22.60 -19.19 -9.67
C ASN A 34 21.43 -18.43 -10.32
N THR A 35 21.68 -17.82 -11.47
CA THR A 35 20.68 -17.02 -12.20
C THR A 35 19.51 -17.83 -12.76
N ASN A 36 19.62 -19.17 -12.81
CA ASN A 36 18.53 -20.06 -13.25
C ASN A 36 17.58 -20.44 -12.11
N VAL A 37 17.91 -20.07 -10.86
CA VAL A 37 17.09 -20.35 -9.69
C VAL A 37 16.38 -19.07 -9.28
N GLY A 38 15.07 -19.03 -9.51
CA GLY A 38 14.21 -17.97 -9.02
C GLY A 38 12.76 -18.33 -9.29
N ASP A 39 11.88 -17.66 -8.57
CA ASP A 39 10.46 -17.89 -8.64
C ASP A 39 9.69 -16.58 -8.52
N PHE A 40 8.49 -16.56 -9.09
CA PHE A 40 7.54 -15.47 -8.97
C PHE A 40 6.42 -15.88 -8.02
N GLY A 41 5.83 -14.90 -7.34
CA GLY A 41 4.58 -15.14 -6.60
C GLY A 41 3.50 -15.66 -7.54
N ASN A 42 2.79 -16.71 -7.12
CA ASN A 42 1.78 -17.37 -7.95
C ASN A 42 0.56 -16.48 -8.27
N ASN A 43 0.36 -15.38 -7.53
CA ASN A 43 -0.76 -14.48 -7.69
C ASN A 43 -0.29 -13.02 -7.72
N TYR A 44 -1.05 -12.20 -8.45
CA TYR A 44 -0.91 -10.76 -8.38
C TYR A 44 -1.49 -10.21 -7.07
N PHE A 45 -0.95 -9.09 -6.61
CA PHE A 45 -1.48 -8.33 -5.48
C PHE A 45 -1.60 -6.85 -5.84
N SER A 46 -2.41 -6.15 -5.05
CA SER A 46 -2.63 -4.71 -5.24
C SER A 46 -1.82 -3.87 -4.28
N VAL A 47 -1.30 -2.76 -4.78
CA VAL A 47 -0.76 -1.67 -3.98
C VAL A 47 -1.70 -0.48 -4.17
N THR A 48 -2.18 0.08 -3.07
CA THR A 48 -3.04 1.26 -3.08
C THR A 48 -2.27 2.47 -2.56
N THR A 49 -2.59 3.65 -3.10
CA THR A 49 -2.13 4.90 -2.52
C THR A 49 -3.03 5.25 -1.33
N PRO A 50 -2.46 5.58 -0.15
CA PRO A 50 -3.27 5.98 0.98
C PRO A 50 -4.07 7.24 0.64
N PHE A 51 -5.35 7.28 0.98
CA PHE A 51 -6.18 8.48 0.82
C PHE A 51 -7.03 8.75 2.05
N VAL A 52 -7.36 10.03 2.22
CA VAL A 52 -8.39 10.48 3.16
C VAL A 52 -9.14 11.64 2.52
N THR A 53 -10.46 11.54 2.51
CA THR A 53 -11.34 12.56 1.94
C THR A 53 -12.44 12.88 2.93
N VAL A 54 -12.47 14.10 3.45
CA VAL A 54 -13.56 14.56 4.30
C VAL A 54 -14.86 14.58 3.49
N THR A 55 -15.91 13.95 4.02
CA THR A 55 -17.24 13.91 3.42
C THR A 55 -18.23 14.83 4.12
N ASN A 56 -17.99 15.19 5.39
CA ASN A 56 -18.73 16.21 6.12
C ASN A 56 -17.91 16.76 7.31
N PRO A 57 -17.92 18.08 7.57
CA PRO A 57 -18.25 19.13 6.61
C PRO A 57 -17.26 19.17 5.46
N ASN A 58 -17.76 19.34 4.24
CA ASN A 58 -16.97 19.38 3.02
C ASN A 58 -17.17 20.67 2.19
N GLY A 59 -17.85 21.66 2.76
CA GLY A 59 -17.93 23.02 2.24
C GLY A 59 -19.37 23.51 2.00
N GLY A 60 -19.67 24.69 2.54
CA GLY A 60 -20.98 25.35 2.40
C GLY A 60 -21.96 25.08 3.54
N GLU A 61 -21.61 24.25 4.51
CA GLU A 61 -22.42 24.02 5.71
C GLU A 61 -22.41 25.24 6.63
N SER A 62 -23.57 25.55 7.20
CA SER A 62 -23.71 26.52 8.29
C SER A 62 -24.07 25.79 9.57
N PHE A 63 -23.15 25.81 10.53
CA PHE A 63 -23.35 25.14 11.82
C PHE A 63 -23.80 26.11 12.89
N GLN A 64 -24.71 25.65 13.74
CA GLN A 64 -25.11 26.40 14.92
C GLN A 64 -24.03 26.30 16.00
N ALA A 65 -23.62 27.45 16.54
CA ALA A 65 -22.68 27.49 17.65
C ALA A 65 -23.25 26.79 18.89
N GLY A 66 -22.44 25.94 19.53
CA GLY A 66 -22.84 25.14 20.69
C GLY A 66 -23.52 23.81 20.35
N SER A 67 -23.68 23.47 19.07
CA SER A 67 -24.18 22.18 18.62
C SER A 67 -23.05 21.23 18.23
N THR A 68 -23.30 19.92 18.33
CA THR A 68 -22.37 18.87 17.95
C THR A 68 -22.77 18.30 16.60
N TYR A 69 -21.79 18.21 15.69
CA TYR A 69 -21.95 17.59 14.38
C TYR A 69 -20.86 16.55 14.17
N ASN A 70 -21.16 15.51 13.40
CA ASN A 70 -20.18 14.48 13.08
C ASN A 70 -19.27 14.98 11.96
N ILE A 71 -17.97 14.76 12.13
CA ILE A 71 -17.01 14.82 11.03
C ILE A 71 -16.94 13.42 10.43
N THR A 72 -17.13 13.33 9.12
CA THR A 72 -17.05 12.07 8.40
C THR A 72 -16.02 12.18 7.29
N TRP A 73 -15.34 11.07 7.00
CA TRP A 73 -14.37 10.96 5.93
C TRP A 73 -14.41 9.56 5.33
N ASN A 74 -13.89 9.42 4.12
CA ASN A 74 -13.60 8.15 3.47
C ASN A 74 -12.08 7.95 3.42
N ASP A 75 -11.62 6.75 3.74
CA ASP A 75 -10.25 6.27 3.63
C ASP A 75 -10.21 4.86 3.02
N ASN A 76 -9.03 4.23 2.97
CA ASN A 76 -8.78 2.93 2.34
C ASN A 76 -8.22 1.87 3.30
#